data_AF-A0A258D109-F1
#
_entry.id   AF-A0A258D109-F1
#
_cell.length_a   1.000
_cell.length_b   1.000
_cell.length_c   1.000
_cell.angle_alpha   90.00
_cell.angle_beta   90.00
_cell.angle_gamma   90.00
#
_symmetry.space_group_name_H-M   'P 1'
#
loop_
_entity.id
_entity.type
_entity.pdbx_description
1 polymer ?
#
loop_
_entity_poly.entity_id
_entity_poly.type
_entity_poly.pdbx_seq_one_letter_code
_entity_poly.pdbx_strand_id
1 'polypeptide(L)'
;MMISRADIRFPDLELPTERERCRSSFAALDAGHRKCGPKDQSARFASPVSGEFVASFARKRKRDDAWAQCRSRGTLTMSKPAAPLQTASPAGPASAAYAWPAGKASAAWISIDVDADTPLLWRLRETGDDGYLSEREQRQYGLRAGLRHLLQVLARHEIRATFFVPGLIAGRHPALLPELVAAGHEVGLHGFAHEATREISTESFGEALEASLATFVAQTGQRPAGFRAPGWELTRPMHALLQEQGLYDSSLAGLDHPYTLDGVLELPVSWNREDTARFKMTGLDARWPPTSPVVVLQEWLFDWEACAAAGGLFTLTLHDWVSGRPGPARVLDQLLARICQDETAWITTGADLAAHDRQLSPNRRRAFSSTGP
;
A
#
# COMPACT_ATOMS: atom_id res chain seq x y z
N MET A 1 -18.96 -36.86 -4.41
CA MET A 1 -20.19 -36.14 -4.79
C MET A 1 -19.69 -34.85 -5.44
N MET A 2 -19.68 -34.80 -6.77
CA MET A 2 -19.10 -33.70 -7.55
C MET A 2 -19.99 -32.46 -7.42
N ILE A 3 -19.42 -31.32 -7.05
CA ILE A 3 -20.07 -30.02 -7.17
C ILE A 3 -19.58 -29.42 -8.50
N SER A 4 -20.54 -29.20 -9.39
CA SER A 4 -20.36 -28.72 -10.77
C SER A 4 -20.33 -27.19 -10.80
N ARG A 5 -19.83 -26.64 -11.91
CA ARG A 5 -19.69 -25.23 -12.37
C ARG A 5 -20.86 -24.24 -12.10
N ALA A 6 -21.91 -24.59 -11.36
CA ALA A 6 -23.14 -23.82 -11.18
C ALA A 6 -23.37 -23.25 -9.76
N ASP A 7 -22.52 -23.56 -8.79
CA ASP A 7 -22.77 -23.22 -7.37
C ASP A 7 -22.04 -21.97 -6.84
N ILE A 8 -21.36 -21.22 -7.73
CA ILE A 8 -20.95 -19.83 -7.44
C ILE A 8 -21.76 -18.91 -8.35
N ARG A 9 -22.95 -18.49 -7.87
CA ARG A 9 -23.73 -17.43 -8.53
C ARG A 9 -23.17 -16.08 -8.10
N PHE A 10 -22.39 -15.44 -8.98
CA PHE A 10 -22.24 -13.99 -8.94
C PHE A 10 -23.52 -13.37 -9.52
N PRO A 11 -24.11 -12.33 -8.90
CA PRO A 11 -25.28 -11.67 -9.47
C PRO A 11 -24.92 -11.02 -10.81
N ASP A 12 -25.66 -11.38 -11.86
CA ASP A 12 -25.64 -10.68 -13.16
C ASP A 12 -26.09 -9.23 -12.96
N LEU A 13 -25.13 -8.32 -12.80
CA LEU A 13 -25.35 -6.89 -12.90
C LEU A 13 -25.30 -6.52 -14.39
N GLU A 14 -26.45 -6.59 -15.06
CA GLU A 14 -26.62 -5.97 -16.37
C GLU A 14 -26.31 -4.47 -16.28
N LEU A 15 -25.32 -4.02 -17.06
CA LEU A 15 -24.91 -2.63 -17.13
C LEU A 15 -25.92 -1.81 -17.96
N PRO A 16 -26.48 -0.70 -17.45
CA PRO A 16 -27.31 0.18 -18.25
C PRO A 16 -26.48 0.80 -19.38
N THR A 17 -27.07 0.85 -20.57
CA THR A 17 -26.43 1.49 -21.72
C THR A 17 -26.28 3.00 -21.47
N GLU A 18 -25.25 3.62 -22.05
CA GLU A 18 -24.97 5.06 -21.93
C GLU A 18 -26.20 5.95 -22.24
N ARG A 19 -27.11 5.43 -23.07
CA ARG A 19 -28.34 6.09 -23.50
C ARG A 19 -29.42 6.18 -22.40
N GLU A 20 -29.37 5.31 -21.40
CA GLU A 20 -30.34 5.27 -20.29
C GLU A 20 -29.95 6.23 -19.15
N ARG A 21 -28.65 6.49 -18.97
CA ARG A 21 -28.14 7.46 -17.98
C ARG A 21 -28.53 8.91 -18.27
N CYS A 22 -28.65 9.30 -19.54
CA CYS A 22 -29.02 10.67 -19.90
C CYS A 22 -30.51 11.02 -19.70
N ARG A 23 -31.41 10.02 -19.65
CA ARG A 23 -32.87 10.29 -19.54
C ARG A 23 -33.34 10.52 -18.10
N SER A 24 -32.67 9.96 -17.10
CA SER A 24 -33.06 10.14 -15.68
C SER A 24 -32.64 11.49 -15.10
N SER A 25 -31.60 12.14 -15.64
CA SER A 25 -31.11 13.42 -15.13
C SER A 25 -31.92 14.65 -15.57
N PHE A 26 -32.78 14.54 -16.58
CA PHE A 26 -33.58 15.67 -17.08
C PHE A 26 -35.01 15.76 -16.51
N ALA A 27 -35.53 14.71 -15.88
CA ALA A 27 -36.90 14.71 -15.35
C ALA A 27 -37.03 15.27 -13.92
N ALA A 28 -35.93 15.45 -13.19
CA ALA A 28 -35.94 15.83 -11.78
C ALA A 28 -35.78 17.34 -11.50
N LEU A 29 -35.66 18.19 -12.52
CA LEU A 29 -35.41 19.63 -12.37
C LEU A 29 -36.64 20.54 -12.55
N ASP A 30 -37.83 19.99 -12.81
CA ASP A 30 -39.01 20.81 -13.14
C ASP A 30 -40.18 20.72 -12.12
N ALA A 31 -39.94 20.19 -10.92
CA ALA A 31 -40.98 20.07 -9.89
C ALA A 31 -40.48 20.55 -8.52
N GLY A 32 -40.46 21.87 -8.28
CA GLY A 32 -40.03 22.38 -6.97
C GLY A 32 -40.15 23.88 -6.71
N HIS A 33 -41.03 24.63 -7.37
CA HIS A 33 -41.34 26.01 -6.98
C HIS A 33 -42.57 26.05 -6.06
N ARG A 34 -42.37 26.17 -4.73
CA ARG A 34 -43.41 26.68 -3.82
C ARG A 34 -42.85 27.67 -2.82
N LYS A 35 -43.59 28.77 -2.70
CA LYS A 35 -43.35 30.01 -1.95
C LYS A 35 -43.32 29.78 -0.43
N CYS A 36 -42.32 30.33 0.26
CA CYS A 36 -42.38 30.56 1.71
C CYS A 36 -42.82 32.02 1.98
N GLY A 37 -43.94 32.17 2.69
CA GLY A 37 -44.37 33.40 3.36
C GLY A 37 -44.32 33.22 4.89
N PRO A 38 -44.32 34.31 5.67
CA PRO A 38 -43.85 34.28 7.06
C PRO A 38 -44.96 33.89 8.02
N LYS A 39 -44.66 33.02 9.00
CA LYS A 39 -45.43 32.93 10.24
C LYS A 39 -44.51 32.73 11.44
N ASP A 40 -44.48 33.81 12.22
CA ASP A 40 -44.20 33.86 13.64
C ASP A 40 -45.12 32.90 14.41
N GLN A 41 -44.54 32.15 15.35
CA GLN A 41 -45.25 31.66 16.53
C GLN A 41 -44.25 31.22 17.61
N SER A 42 -44.15 32.10 18.59
CA SER A 42 -43.64 31.92 19.94
C SER A 42 -44.05 30.60 20.61
N ALA A 43 -43.09 29.86 21.16
CA ALA A 43 -43.31 28.97 22.29
C ALA A 43 -42.04 28.93 23.16
N ARG A 44 -42.27 29.01 24.47
CA ARG A 44 -41.31 29.35 25.52
C ARG A 44 -40.51 28.13 25.95
N PHE A 45 -39.20 28.30 26.13
CA PHE A 45 -38.42 27.61 27.16
C PHE A 45 -37.53 28.66 27.83
N ALA A 46 -37.90 29.01 29.07
CA ALA A 46 -37.11 29.86 29.95
C ALA A 46 -36.48 28.96 31.02
N SER A 47 -35.16 29.02 31.15
CA SER A 47 -34.41 28.66 32.35
C SER A 47 -33.24 29.63 32.49
N PRO A 48 -32.97 30.19 33.69
CA PRO A 48 -32.18 31.40 33.83
C PRO A 48 -30.67 31.13 33.88
N VAL A 49 -29.92 31.88 33.08
CA VAL A 49 -28.48 32.09 33.27
C VAL A 49 -28.31 33.29 34.18
N SER A 50 -28.09 33.04 35.47
CA SER A 50 -27.33 33.94 36.35
C SER A 50 -25.86 33.57 36.15
N GLY A 51 -24.92 34.44 35.77
CA GLY A 51 -24.77 35.84 36.13
C GLY A 51 -23.52 35.95 36.99
N GLU A 52 -22.32 35.84 36.38
CA GLU A 52 -21.04 36.26 36.96
C GLU A 52 -19.95 36.18 35.87
N PHE A 53 -19.76 37.25 35.10
CA PHE A 53 -18.61 37.36 34.18
C PHE A 53 -18.13 38.80 34.02
N VAL A 54 -17.85 39.51 35.12
CA VAL A 54 -16.90 40.63 35.13
C VAL A 54 -16.30 40.74 36.54
N ALA A 55 -15.08 40.23 36.72
CA ALA A 55 -14.01 40.80 37.57
C ALA A 55 -12.97 39.73 37.96
N SER A 56 -11.83 39.69 37.26
CA SER A 56 -10.52 39.57 37.92
C SER A 56 -9.39 39.66 36.90
N PHE A 57 -9.07 40.88 36.49
CA PHE A 57 -7.75 41.24 36.00
C PHE A 57 -6.83 41.36 37.23
N ALA A 58 -6.20 40.24 37.67
CA ALA A 58 -4.97 40.23 38.48
C ALA A 58 -4.66 38.81 38.99
N ARG A 59 -3.91 38.04 38.20
CA ARG A 59 -2.99 37.03 38.74
C ARG A 59 -1.95 36.62 37.68
N LYS A 60 -1.14 37.60 37.27
CA LYS A 60 0.10 37.42 36.52
C LYS A 60 1.25 37.60 37.51
N ARG A 61 1.83 36.49 37.98
CA ARG A 61 3.22 36.34 38.50
C ARG A 61 3.36 34.99 39.20
N LYS A 62 3.83 33.97 38.46
CA LYS A 62 4.64 32.80 38.93
C LYS A 62 4.74 31.71 37.84
N ARG A 63 5.06 32.10 36.60
CA ARG A 63 5.41 31.12 35.55
C ARG A 63 6.48 31.61 34.57
N ASP A 64 7.29 32.58 34.99
CA ASP A 64 8.40 33.13 34.19
C ASP A 64 9.79 32.85 34.80
N ASP A 65 9.89 32.29 36.01
CA ASP A 65 11.20 31.99 36.64
C ASP A 65 11.77 30.60 36.29
N ALA A 66 10.98 29.71 35.68
CA ALA A 66 11.43 28.37 35.29
C ALA A 66 12.15 28.34 33.91
N TRP A 67 11.99 29.39 33.09
CA TRP A 67 12.61 29.47 31.75
C TRP A 67 13.89 30.33 31.70
N ALA A 68 14.24 30.99 32.81
CA ALA A 68 15.44 31.82 32.91
C ALA A 68 16.66 31.08 33.52
N GLN A 69 16.46 29.97 34.22
CA GLN A 69 17.55 29.18 34.83
C GLN A 69 18.21 28.14 33.90
N CYS A 70 17.70 27.94 32.69
CA CYS A 70 18.29 27.00 31.72
C CYS A 70 19.32 27.66 30.76
N ARG A 71 19.59 28.97 30.89
CA ARG A 71 20.43 29.73 29.95
C ARG A 71 21.84 30.08 30.44
N SER A 72 22.32 29.53 31.55
CA SER A 72 23.63 29.91 32.10
C SER A 72 24.60 28.78 32.45
N ARG A 73 24.40 27.55 31.96
CA ARG A 73 25.41 26.49 32.11
C ARG A 73 25.56 25.64 30.87
N GLY A 74 26.73 25.72 30.25
CA GLY A 74 27.24 24.71 29.32
C GLY A 74 27.21 25.14 27.85
N THR A 75 28.26 25.84 27.42
CA THR A 75 28.78 25.66 26.07
C THR A 75 29.06 24.17 25.87
N LEU A 76 28.17 23.48 25.14
CA LEU A 76 28.46 22.15 24.62
C LEU A 76 29.53 22.32 23.54
N THR A 77 30.79 22.17 23.93
CA THR A 77 31.86 21.87 22.99
C THR A 77 31.48 20.59 22.27
N MET A 78 31.43 20.63 20.94
CA MET A 78 31.26 19.43 20.12
C MET A 78 32.49 18.55 20.30
N SER A 79 32.41 17.61 21.23
CA SER A 79 33.35 16.51 21.36
C SER A 79 33.29 15.67 20.07
N LYS A 80 34.46 15.21 19.62
CA LYS A 80 34.65 14.30 18.46
C LYS A 80 33.54 13.24 18.36
N PRO A 81 33.15 12.81 17.14
CA PRO A 81 32.22 11.70 16.99
C PRO A 81 32.74 10.49 17.76
N ALA A 82 31.89 9.93 18.62
CA ALA A 82 32.17 8.68 19.30
C ALA A 82 32.48 7.62 18.25
N ALA A 83 33.53 6.82 18.50
CA ALA A 83 33.85 5.68 17.64
C ALA A 83 32.61 4.79 17.49
N PRO A 84 32.34 4.22 16.29
CA PRO A 84 31.19 3.36 16.09
C PRO A 84 31.22 2.23 17.11
N LEU A 85 30.08 2.00 17.76
CA LEU A 85 29.86 0.85 18.63
C LEU A 85 30.14 -0.42 17.81
N GLN A 86 31.31 -1.03 18.03
CA GLN A 86 31.58 -2.38 17.57
C GLN A 86 30.73 -3.32 18.41
N THR A 87 29.50 -3.56 17.96
CA THR A 87 28.73 -4.72 18.41
C THR A 87 29.37 -5.93 17.77
N ALA A 88 30.21 -6.63 18.53
CA ALA A 88 30.61 -7.98 18.18
C ALA A 88 29.34 -8.85 18.17
N SER A 89 28.77 -9.05 16.98
CA SER A 89 27.72 -10.05 16.80
C SER A 89 28.27 -11.43 17.13
N PRO A 90 27.51 -12.29 17.84
CA PRO A 90 27.90 -13.68 18.02
C PRO A 90 28.04 -14.33 16.65
N ALA A 91 29.22 -14.89 16.39
CA ALA A 91 29.62 -15.47 15.12
C ALA A 91 28.75 -16.69 14.75
N GLY A 92 27.65 -16.46 14.03
CA GLY A 92 27.29 -17.30 12.89
C GLY A 92 28.21 -16.96 11.71
N PRO A 93 28.30 -17.79 10.65
CA PRO A 93 29.04 -17.39 9.45
C PRO A 93 28.50 -16.02 9.05
N ALA A 94 29.37 -15.01 8.93
CA ALA A 94 29.01 -13.69 8.44
C ALA A 94 28.33 -13.91 7.10
N SER A 95 27.00 -13.94 7.12
CA SER A 95 26.23 -14.40 5.98
C SER A 95 26.55 -13.45 4.84
N ALA A 96 27.10 -13.96 3.75
CA ALA A 96 27.63 -13.13 2.68
C ALA A 96 26.57 -12.10 2.27
N ALA A 97 26.99 -10.85 2.10
CA ALA A 97 26.11 -9.78 1.61
C ALA A 97 25.42 -10.24 0.31
N TYR A 98 24.16 -9.85 0.14
CA TYR A 98 23.43 -10.17 -1.08
C TYR A 98 24.17 -9.59 -2.29
N ALA A 99 24.34 -10.40 -3.33
CA ALA A 99 25.13 -10.00 -4.49
C ALA A 99 24.26 -9.21 -5.46
N TRP A 100 24.30 -7.88 -5.37
CA TRP A 100 23.64 -6.98 -6.31
C TRP A 100 24.32 -6.95 -7.69
N PRO A 101 23.69 -6.41 -8.74
CA PRO A 101 24.32 -6.20 -10.04
C PRO A 101 25.64 -5.42 -9.93
N ALA A 102 26.50 -5.55 -10.94
CA ALA A 102 27.80 -4.89 -10.95
C ALA A 102 27.67 -3.36 -10.73
N GLY A 103 28.44 -2.82 -9.80
CA GLY A 103 28.43 -1.40 -9.44
C GLY A 103 27.27 -0.98 -8.51
N LYS A 104 26.41 -1.91 -8.09
CA LYS A 104 25.30 -1.64 -7.17
C LYS A 104 25.59 -2.22 -5.79
N ALA A 105 25.13 -1.51 -4.76
CA ALA A 105 25.33 -1.85 -3.35
C ALA A 105 24.02 -2.15 -2.61
N SER A 106 22.90 -1.67 -3.13
CA SER A 106 21.55 -1.83 -2.59
C SER A 106 20.53 -1.81 -3.74
N ALA A 107 19.26 -2.06 -3.44
CA ALA A 107 18.17 -1.90 -4.39
C ALA A 107 17.00 -1.13 -3.80
N ALA A 108 16.28 -0.40 -4.65
CA ALA A 108 15.00 0.22 -4.34
C ALA A 108 13.94 -0.32 -5.29
N TRP A 109 12.82 -0.77 -4.73
CA TRP A 109 11.72 -1.33 -5.49
C TRP A 109 10.42 -0.67 -5.07
N ILE A 110 9.81 0.03 -6.02
CA ILE A 110 8.53 0.70 -5.83
C ILE A 110 7.43 -0.22 -6.35
N SER A 111 6.51 -0.58 -5.46
CA SER A 111 5.36 -1.41 -5.78
C SER A 111 4.05 -0.71 -5.42
N ILE A 112 3.03 -0.93 -6.24
CA ILE A 112 1.71 -0.34 -6.09
C ILE A 112 0.66 -1.45 -6.12
N ASP A 113 -0.09 -1.58 -5.03
CA ASP A 113 -1.20 -2.50 -4.91
C ASP A 113 -2.47 -1.76 -5.41
N VAL A 114 -3.00 -2.19 -6.55
CA VAL A 114 -4.18 -1.59 -7.20
C VAL A 114 -5.45 -2.25 -6.67
N ASP A 115 -5.62 -2.18 -5.36
CA ASP A 115 -6.76 -2.75 -4.63
C ASP A 115 -8.10 -2.22 -5.12
N ALA A 116 -8.15 -0.91 -5.39
CA ALA A 116 -9.39 -0.19 -5.58
C ALA A 116 -10.42 -0.57 -4.49
N ASP A 117 -11.59 -1.07 -4.89
CA ASP A 117 -12.66 -1.45 -3.98
C ASP A 117 -12.70 -2.94 -3.60
N THR A 118 -11.78 -3.79 -4.07
CA THR A 118 -11.86 -5.23 -3.79
C THR A 118 -11.76 -5.60 -2.32
N PRO A 119 -10.95 -4.94 -1.45
CA PRO A 119 -10.96 -5.29 -0.03
C PRO A 119 -12.29 -4.94 0.66
N LEU A 120 -13.00 -3.92 0.14
CA LEU A 120 -14.35 -3.59 0.59
C LEU A 120 -15.33 -4.67 0.10
N LEU A 121 -15.29 -5.02 -1.19
CA LEU A 121 -16.16 -6.05 -1.77
C LEU A 121 -15.98 -7.40 -1.09
N TRP A 122 -14.74 -7.79 -0.75
CA TRP A 122 -14.46 -9.01 -0.01
C TRP A 122 -15.13 -9.03 1.36
N ARG A 123 -15.05 -7.91 2.11
CA ARG A 123 -15.68 -7.79 3.43
C ARG A 123 -17.20 -7.89 3.35
N LEU A 124 -17.78 -7.38 2.27
CA LEU A 124 -19.22 -7.30 2.05
C LEU A 124 -19.79 -8.50 1.30
N ARG A 125 -18.97 -9.49 0.95
CA ARG A 125 -19.36 -10.60 0.07
C ARG A 125 -20.58 -11.39 0.56
N GLU A 126 -20.81 -11.45 1.87
CA GLU A 126 -21.93 -12.19 2.47
C GLU A 126 -23.19 -11.35 2.58
N THR A 127 -23.06 -10.05 2.88
CA THR A 127 -24.19 -9.15 3.12
C THR A 127 -24.66 -8.43 1.87
N GLY A 128 -23.73 -8.13 0.95
CA GLY A 128 -23.94 -7.28 -0.22
C GLY A 128 -24.21 -5.80 0.10
N ASP A 129 -24.33 -5.46 1.38
CA ASP A 129 -24.69 -4.13 1.86
C ASP A 129 -23.42 -3.33 2.16
N ASP A 130 -23.18 -2.26 1.39
CA ASP A 130 -22.03 -1.39 1.61
C ASP A 130 -22.20 -0.41 2.76
N GLY A 131 -23.38 -0.36 3.38
CA GLY A 131 -23.71 0.47 4.53
C GLY A 131 -23.59 1.96 4.20
N TYR A 132 -22.37 2.48 4.16
CA TYR A 132 -22.04 3.88 3.90
C TYR A 132 -21.27 4.05 2.58
N LEU A 133 -21.76 4.97 1.74
CA LEU A 133 -21.13 5.34 0.47
C LEU A 133 -19.72 5.92 0.61
N SER A 134 -19.36 6.40 1.80
CA SER A 134 -18.10 7.12 2.05
C SER A 134 -16.86 6.28 1.77
N GLU A 135 -16.82 5.02 2.24
CA GLU A 135 -15.66 4.16 1.99
C GLU A 135 -15.58 3.78 0.51
N ARG A 136 -16.70 3.44 -0.13
CA ARG A 136 -16.73 3.11 -1.57
C ARG A 136 -16.17 4.26 -2.41
N GLU A 137 -16.63 5.49 -2.17
CA GLU A 137 -16.14 6.67 -2.88
C GLU A 137 -14.65 6.96 -2.58
N GLN A 138 -14.20 6.67 -1.36
CA GLN A 138 -12.78 6.77 -1.01
C GLN A 138 -11.92 5.79 -1.81
N ARG A 139 -12.35 4.53 -1.94
CA ARG A 139 -11.68 3.48 -2.72
C ARG A 139 -11.70 3.78 -4.22
N GLN A 140 -12.84 4.18 -4.76
CA GLN A 140 -13.00 4.48 -6.19
C GLN A 140 -12.12 5.64 -6.68
N TYR A 141 -11.62 6.47 -5.77
CA TYR A 141 -10.62 7.49 -6.12
C TYR A 141 -9.38 6.92 -6.80
N GLY A 142 -8.95 5.71 -6.41
CA GLY A 142 -7.75 5.07 -6.96
C GLY A 142 -7.79 4.94 -8.48
N LEU A 143 -8.81 4.26 -9.00
CA LEU A 143 -9.02 4.09 -10.44
C LEU A 143 -9.47 5.38 -11.15
N ARG A 144 -10.22 6.28 -10.47
CA ARG A 144 -10.69 7.53 -11.08
C ARG A 144 -9.58 8.58 -11.25
N ALA A 145 -8.59 8.61 -10.35
CA ALA A 145 -7.58 9.66 -10.32
C ALA A 145 -6.23 9.25 -9.72
N GLY A 146 -6.24 8.44 -8.66
CA GLY A 146 -5.06 8.13 -7.87
C GLY A 146 -3.95 7.45 -8.67
N LEU A 147 -4.30 6.43 -9.46
CA LEU A 147 -3.36 5.70 -10.31
C LEU A 147 -2.65 6.63 -11.30
N ARG A 148 -3.40 7.53 -11.95
CA ARG A 148 -2.83 8.54 -12.86
C ARG A 148 -1.82 9.44 -12.16
N HIS A 149 -2.07 9.86 -10.91
CA HIS A 149 -1.11 10.68 -10.17
C HIS A 149 0.18 9.92 -9.84
N LEU A 150 0.07 8.65 -9.43
CA LEU A 150 1.23 7.82 -9.16
C LEU A 150 2.06 7.60 -10.43
N LEU A 151 1.43 7.27 -11.56
CA LEU A 151 2.10 7.13 -12.86
C LEU A 151 2.81 8.43 -13.27
N GLN A 152 2.20 9.59 -13.06
CA GLN A 152 2.84 10.88 -13.33
C GLN A 152 4.07 11.12 -12.44
N VAL A 153 4.05 10.67 -11.18
CA VAL A 153 5.22 10.76 -10.29
C VAL A 153 6.32 9.83 -10.80
N LEU A 154 6.01 8.57 -11.05
CA LEU A 154 6.97 7.58 -11.57
C LEU A 154 7.62 8.05 -12.88
N ALA A 155 6.83 8.58 -13.81
CA ALA A 155 7.32 9.09 -15.08
C ALA A 155 8.27 10.29 -14.93
N ARG A 156 8.06 11.18 -13.96
CA ARG A 156 8.97 12.31 -13.70
C ARG A 156 10.36 11.88 -13.26
N HIS A 157 10.45 10.73 -12.59
CA HIS A 157 11.71 10.15 -12.10
C HIS A 157 12.23 9.02 -13.01
N GLU A 158 11.55 8.75 -14.14
CA GLU A 158 11.88 7.67 -15.08
C GLU A 158 11.94 6.28 -14.41
N ILE A 159 11.10 6.04 -13.41
CA ILE A 159 11.08 4.80 -12.63
C ILE A 159 10.05 3.84 -13.18
N ARG A 160 10.47 2.58 -13.38
CA ARG A 160 9.56 1.46 -13.60
C ARG A 160 9.20 0.83 -12.25
N ALA A 161 7.90 0.68 -11.99
CA ALA A 161 7.37 0.06 -10.77
C ALA A 161 6.72 -1.29 -11.08
N THR A 162 6.35 -2.02 -10.02
CA THR A 162 5.51 -3.22 -10.11
C THR A 162 4.12 -2.93 -9.59
N PHE A 163 3.08 -3.30 -10.35
CA PHE A 163 1.68 -3.13 -9.97
C PHE A 163 1.08 -4.48 -9.63
N PHE A 164 0.72 -4.71 -8.38
CA PHE A 164 -0.01 -5.91 -7.96
C PHE A 164 -1.51 -5.64 -8.10
N VAL A 165 -2.19 -6.38 -8.98
CA VAL A 165 -3.59 -6.11 -9.35
C VAL A 165 -4.45 -7.33 -9.03
N PRO A 166 -5.56 -7.19 -8.30
CA PRO A 166 -6.53 -8.27 -8.13
C PRO A 166 -7.14 -8.67 -9.48
N GLY A 167 -7.32 -9.97 -9.73
CA GLY A 167 -7.92 -10.48 -10.97
C GLY A 167 -9.29 -9.87 -11.31
N LEU A 168 -10.10 -9.57 -10.29
CA LEU A 168 -11.40 -8.90 -10.42
C LEU A 168 -11.28 -7.46 -10.95
N ILE A 169 -10.26 -6.71 -10.49
CA ILE A 169 -9.99 -5.36 -11.01
C ILE A 169 -9.51 -5.43 -12.45
N ALA A 170 -8.58 -6.33 -12.75
CA ALA A 170 -8.13 -6.55 -14.13
C ALA A 170 -9.30 -6.92 -15.05
N GLY A 171 -10.19 -7.81 -14.62
CA GLY A 171 -11.37 -8.22 -15.40
C GLY A 171 -12.37 -7.09 -15.64
N ARG A 172 -12.58 -6.21 -14.65
CA ARG A 172 -13.48 -5.04 -14.78
C ARG A 172 -12.88 -3.90 -15.60
N HIS A 173 -11.55 -3.82 -15.69
CA HIS A 173 -10.82 -2.75 -16.36
C HIS A 173 -9.82 -3.35 -17.38
N PRO A 174 -10.28 -3.90 -18.51
CA PRO A 174 -9.43 -4.69 -19.41
C PRO A 174 -8.29 -3.90 -20.09
N ALA A 175 -8.36 -2.57 -20.09
CA ALA A 175 -7.27 -1.71 -20.58
C ALA A 175 -6.15 -1.48 -19.54
N LEU A 176 -6.41 -1.75 -18.25
CA LEU A 176 -5.50 -1.42 -17.16
C LEU A 176 -4.14 -2.12 -17.29
N LEU A 177 -4.13 -3.45 -17.39
CA LEU A 177 -2.87 -4.19 -17.47
C LEU A 177 -2.09 -3.87 -18.76
N PRO A 178 -2.72 -3.83 -19.96
CA PRO A 178 -2.04 -3.43 -21.18
C PRO A 178 -1.40 -2.04 -21.10
N GLU A 179 -2.09 -1.05 -20.51
CA GLU A 179 -1.56 0.30 -20.37
C GLU A 179 -0.34 0.37 -19.44
N LEU A 180 -0.38 -0.34 -18.29
CA LEU A 180 0.75 -0.42 -17.36
C LEU A 180 1.97 -1.08 -18.01
N VAL A 181 1.74 -2.19 -18.72
CA VAL A 181 2.79 -2.91 -19.46
C VAL A 181 3.37 -2.04 -20.57
N ALA A 182 2.53 -1.32 -21.33
CA ALA A 182 2.97 -0.42 -22.39
C ALA A 182 3.81 0.76 -21.85
N ALA A 183 3.55 1.20 -20.61
CA ALA A 183 4.36 2.18 -19.90
C ALA A 183 5.68 1.60 -19.33
N GLY A 184 5.96 0.32 -19.55
CA GLY A 184 7.17 -0.37 -19.11
C GLY A 184 7.12 -0.87 -17.66
N HIS A 185 5.97 -0.81 -17.01
CA HIS A 185 5.81 -1.33 -15.66
C HIS A 185 5.58 -2.84 -15.65
N GLU A 186 5.94 -3.48 -14.54
CA GLU A 186 5.57 -4.87 -14.29
C GLU A 186 4.15 -4.94 -13.75
N VAL A 187 3.40 -5.99 -14.13
CA VAL A 187 2.12 -6.35 -13.50
C VAL A 187 2.22 -7.72 -12.81
N GLY A 188 1.87 -7.75 -11.53
CA GLY A 188 1.88 -8.93 -10.66
C GLY A 188 0.48 -9.27 -10.14
N LEU A 189 0.31 -10.49 -9.65
CA LEU A 189 -0.96 -11.01 -9.16
C LEU A 189 -1.21 -10.58 -7.71
N HIS A 190 -2.46 -10.22 -7.37
CA HIS A 190 -2.84 -9.83 -6.01
C HIS A 190 -4.12 -10.53 -5.52
N GLY A 191 -4.15 -11.86 -5.68
CA GLY A 191 -5.38 -12.65 -5.55
C GLY A 191 -6.39 -12.33 -6.66
N PHE A 192 -7.61 -12.86 -6.53
CA PHE A 192 -8.69 -12.56 -7.48
C PHE A 192 -9.58 -11.43 -6.99
N ALA A 193 -10.16 -11.55 -5.80
CA ALA A 193 -11.08 -10.59 -5.21
C ALA A 193 -10.48 -9.88 -3.99
N HIS A 194 -9.16 -9.91 -3.83
CA HIS A 194 -8.47 -9.52 -2.61
C HIS A 194 -9.00 -10.32 -1.41
N GLU A 195 -9.09 -11.64 -1.60
CA GLU A 195 -9.55 -12.60 -0.61
C GLU A 195 -8.65 -12.62 0.62
N ALA A 196 -9.25 -12.54 1.81
CA ALA A 196 -8.51 -12.74 3.06
C ALA A 196 -8.08 -14.21 3.14
N THR A 197 -6.78 -14.48 3.02
CA THR A 197 -6.23 -15.85 2.95
C THR A 197 -6.54 -16.69 4.18
N ARG A 198 -6.80 -16.06 5.33
CA ARG A 198 -7.29 -16.74 6.56
C ARG A 198 -8.72 -17.26 6.49
N GLU A 199 -9.54 -16.71 5.58
CA GLU A 199 -10.97 -17.00 5.47
C GLU A 199 -11.30 -18.01 4.38
N ILE A 200 -10.29 -18.44 3.61
CA ILE A 200 -10.48 -19.34 2.46
C ILE A 200 -9.65 -20.61 2.57
N SER A 201 -10.08 -21.65 1.87
CA SER A 201 -9.33 -22.89 1.75
C SER A 201 -8.14 -22.74 0.79
N THR A 202 -7.15 -23.63 0.90
CA THR A 202 -6.04 -23.71 -0.07
C THR A 202 -6.54 -24.00 -1.49
N GLU A 203 -7.60 -24.81 -1.63
CA GLU A 203 -8.23 -25.09 -2.92
C GLU A 203 -8.80 -23.82 -3.56
N SER A 204 -9.60 -23.06 -2.80
CA SER A 204 -10.17 -21.79 -3.25
C SER A 204 -9.09 -20.75 -3.58
N PHE A 205 -7.98 -20.74 -2.85
CA PHE A 205 -6.81 -19.91 -3.17
C PHE A 205 -6.20 -20.31 -4.52
N GLY A 206 -6.03 -21.60 -4.78
CA GLY A 206 -5.55 -22.12 -6.06
C GLY A 206 -6.45 -21.70 -7.23
N GLU A 207 -7.77 -21.84 -7.07
CA GLU A 207 -8.75 -21.41 -8.07
C GLU A 207 -8.66 -19.90 -8.36
N ALA A 208 -8.56 -19.08 -7.30
CA ALA A 208 -8.41 -17.63 -7.43
C ALA A 208 -7.09 -17.24 -8.13
N LEU A 209 -6.01 -17.94 -7.82
CA LEU A 209 -4.70 -17.75 -8.45
C LEU A 209 -4.75 -18.08 -9.95
N GLU A 210 -5.33 -19.22 -10.31
CA GLU A 210 -5.49 -19.65 -11.71
C GLU A 210 -6.39 -18.70 -12.50
N ALA A 211 -7.51 -18.25 -11.93
CA ALA A 211 -8.41 -17.29 -12.57
C ALA A 211 -7.71 -15.95 -12.84
N SER A 212 -6.89 -15.48 -11.89
CA SER A 212 -6.12 -14.25 -12.04
C SER A 212 -5.03 -14.40 -13.10
N LEU A 213 -4.27 -15.50 -13.08
CA LEU A 213 -3.30 -15.85 -14.11
C LEU A 213 -3.92 -15.86 -15.52
N ALA A 214 -5.06 -16.54 -15.69
CA ALA A 214 -5.77 -16.61 -16.95
C ALA A 214 -6.18 -15.22 -17.46
N THR A 215 -6.68 -14.37 -16.57
CA THR A 215 -7.07 -12.98 -16.89
C THR A 215 -5.88 -12.16 -17.38
N PHE A 216 -4.75 -12.23 -16.69
CA PHE A 216 -3.54 -11.48 -17.04
C PHE A 216 -2.95 -11.94 -18.38
N VAL A 217 -2.87 -13.26 -18.61
CA VAL A 217 -2.38 -13.81 -19.88
C VAL A 217 -3.29 -13.40 -21.03
N ALA A 218 -4.61 -13.45 -20.85
CA ALA A 218 -5.57 -13.06 -21.87
C ALA A 218 -5.46 -11.57 -22.26
N GLN A 219 -5.19 -10.69 -21.29
CA GLN A 219 -5.11 -9.24 -21.53
C GLN A 219 -3.75 -8.77 -22.04
N THR A 220 -2.66 -9.34 -21.53
CA THR A 220 -1.30 -8.83 -21.78
C THR A 220 -0.47 -9.70 -22.72
N GLY A 221 -0.91 -10.93 -22.99
CA GLY A 221 -0.12 -11.95 -23.68
C GLY A 221 1.10 -12.44 -22.89
N GLN A 222 1.27 -11.99 -21.65
CA GLN A 222 2.41 -12.29 -20.80
C GLN A 222 1.95 -13.02 -19.54
N ARG A 223 2.76 -13.98 -19.09
CA ARG A 223 2.54 -14.63 -17.80
C ARG A 223 3.19 -13.77 -16.70
N PRO A 224 2.45 -13.34 -15.67
CA PRO A 224 3.02 -12.62 -14.54
C PRO A 224 4.13 -13.43 -13.86
N ALA A 225 5.19 -12.74 -13.42
CA ALA A 225 6.31 -13.38 -12.72
C ALA A 225 6.11 -13.44 -11.20
N GLY A 226 5.23 -12.59 -10.66
CA GLY A 226 5.10 -12.34 -9.22
C GLY A 226 3.69 -12.41 -8.69
N PHE A 227 3.61 -12.69 -7.40
CA PHE A 227 2.41 -12.67 -6.58
C PHE A 227 2.66 -11.90 -5.29
N ARG A 228 1.61 -11.25 -4.78
CA ARG A 228 1.55 -10.70 -3.44
C ARG A 228 0.22 -11.11 -2.81
N ALA A 229 0.25 -11.65 -1.60
CA ALA A 229 -0.94 -12.06 -0.89
C ALA A 229 -1.71 -10.84 -0.38
N PRO A 230 -3.04 -10.77 -0.58
CA PRO A 230 -3.89 -9.85 0.15
C PRO A 230 -3.64 -9.95 1.66
N GLY A 231 -3.31 -8.82 2.29
CA GLY A 231 -2.96 -8.78 3.72
C GLY A 231 -1.60 -9.35 4.10
N TRP A 232 -0.72 -9.66 3.13
CA TRP A 232 0.64 -10.19 3.33
C TRP A 232 0.70 -11.48 4.14
N GLU A 233 -0.26 -12.37 3.88
CA GLU A 233 -0.42 -13.59 4.67
C GLU A 233 -0.64 -14.80 3.78
N LEU A 234 0.14 -15.85 4.03
CA LEU A 234 0.03 -17.13 3.36
C LEU A 234 0.15 -18.27 4.36
N THR A 235 -0.56 -19.36 4.08
CA THR A 235 -0.27 -20.66 4.70
C THR A 235 0.79 -21.39 3.88
N ARG A 236 1.49 -22.36 4.47
CA ARG A 236 2.48 -23.18 3.75
C ARG A 236 1.91 -23.87 2.51
N PRO A 237 0.70 -24.49 2.57
CA PRO A 237 0.11 -25.06 1.36
C PRO A 237 -0.18 -24.02 0.27
N MET A 238 -0.63 -22.81 0.62
CA MET A 238 -0.83 -21.73 -0.36
C MET A 238 0.49 -21.27 -0.98
N HIS A 239 1.54 -21.15 -0.15
CA HIS A 239 2.87 -20.81 -0.60
C HIS A 239 3.46 -21.88 -1.56
N ALA A 240 3.18 -23.17 -1.32
CA ALA A 240 3.57 -24.25 -2.25
C ALA A 240 2.90 -24.11 -3.63
N LEU A 241 1.65 -23.64 -3.69
CA LEU A 241 1.00 -23.35 -4.99
C LEU A 241 1.72 -22.25 -5.77
N LEU A 242 2.32 -21.25 -5.10
CA LEU A 242 3.14 -20.24 -5.78
C LEU A 242 4.38 -20.85 -6.43
N GLN A 243 5.02 -21.80 -5.75
CA GLN A 243 6.15 -22.56 -6.27
C GLN A 243 5.77 -23.34 -7.54
N GLU A 244 4.65 -24.05 -7.50
CA GLU A 244 4.12 -24.83 -8.63
C GLU A 244 3.86 -23.94 -9.86
N GLN A 245 3.40 -22.70 -9.63
CA GLN A 245 3.15 -21.73 -10.70
C GLN A 245 4.40 -20.99 -11.19
N GLY A 246 5.55 -21.17 -10.52
CA GLY A 246 6.81 -20.53 -10.83
C GLY A 246 6.85 -19.03 -10.52
N LEU A 247 6.06 -18.60 -9.53
CA LEU A 247 5.93 -17.19 -9.14
C LEU A 247 6.93 -16.85 -8.02
N TYR A 248 7.47 -15.63 -8.04
CA TYR A 248 8.05 -15.06 -6.82
C TYR A 248 6.92 -14.57 -5.89
N ASP A 249 7.19 -14.57 -4.59
CA ASP A 249 6.30 -14.00 -3.56
C ASP A 249 6.86 -12.67 -3.05
N SER A 250 5.97 -11.78 -2.62
CA SER A 250 6.29 -10.53 -1.94
C SER A 250 5.25 -10.27 -0.87
N SER A 251 5.22 -11.17 0.11
CA SER A 251 4.24 -11.19 1.21
C SER A 251 4.88 -11.39 2.57
N LEU A 252 6.15 -11.81 2.62
CA LEU A 252 6.84 -12.18 3.85
C LEU A 252 7.94 -11.16 4.17
N ALA A 253 8.38 -11.14 5.42
CA ALA A 253 9.30 -10.11 5.92
C ALA A 253 10.47 -10.73 6.71
N GLY A 254 11.01 -11.85 6.22
CA GLY A 254 12.03 -12.63 6.94
C GLY A 254 13.44 -12.03 6.90
N LEU A 255 13.77 -11.25 5.88
CA LEU A 255 15.08 -10.61 5.69
C LEU A 255 14.93 -9.25 5.01
N ASP A 256 16.00 -8.46 5.00
CA ASP A 256 16.07 -7.15 4.34
C ASP A 256 16.48 -7.23 2.85
N HIS A 257 16.64 -8.41 2.28
CA HIS A 257 17.03 -8.61 0.87
C HIS A 257 16.37 -9.89 0.34
N PRO A 258 16.36 -10.15 -0.99
CA PRO A 258 15.73 -11.34 -1.54
C PRO A 258 16.27 -12.63 -0.93
N TYR A 259 15.39 -13.61 -0.75
CA TYR A 259 15.72 -14.94 -0.24
C TYR A 259 14.74 -15.98 -0.76
N THR A 260 15.13 -17.24 -0.76
CA THR A 260 14.27 -18.35 -1.14
C THR A 260 13.72 -19.03 0.11
N LEU A 261 12.41 -19.16 0.23
CA LEU A 261 11.74 -19.98 1.25
C LEU A 261 11.09 -21.16 0.53
N ASP A 262 11.36 -22.40 0.95
CA ASP A 262 10.76 -23.61 0.37
C ASP A 262 10.70 -23.64 -1.18
N GLY A 263 11.73 -23.10 -1.85
CA GLY A 263 11.81 -23.05 -3.32
C GLY A 263 11.10 -21.87 -4.01
N VAL A 264 10.41 -21.00 -3.26
CA VAL A 264 9.83 -19.74 -3.75
C VAL A 264 10.79 -18.59 -3.46
N LEU A 265 11.07 -17.75 -4.46
CA LEU A 265 11.81 -16.52 -4.23
C LEU A 265 10.89 -15.51 -3.53
N GLU A 266 11.28 -15.08 -2.35
CA GLU A 266 10.67 -13.99 -1.60
C GLU A 266 11.40 -12.66 -1.88
N LEU A 267 10.61 -11.65 -2.25
CA LEU A 267 11.00 -10.25 -2.28
C LEU A 267 10.36 -9.54 -1.08
N PRO A 268 11.09 -9.39 0.03
CA PRO A 268 10.47 -9.12 1.31
C PRO A 268 9.77 -7.76 1.40
N VAL A 269 8.63 -7.75 2.08
CA VAL A 269 7.86 -6.54 2.40
C VAL A 269 8.25 -5.97 3.77
N SER A 270 7.79 -4.75 4.06
CA SER A 270 7.96 -4.11 5.36
C SER A 270 6.75 -3.27 5.72
N TRP A 271 6.14 -3.54 6.88
CA TRP A 271 5.03 -2.75 7.42
C TRP A 271 5.41 -1.29 7.69
N ASN A 272 6.70 -1.01 7.87
CA ASN A 272 7.19 0.37 8.02
C ASN A 272 7.19 1.13 6.68
N ARG A 273 7.21 0.41 5.55
CA ARG A 273 7.30 0.94 4.18
C ARG A 273 5.99 0.73 3.41
N GLU A 274 4.88 0.84 4.13
CA GLU A 274 3.54 0.71 3.57
C GLU A 274 2.69 1.95 3.87
N ASP A 275 1.96 2.44 2.88
CA ASP A 275 1.16 3.66 3.03
C ASP A 275 -0.16 3.47 3.78
N THR A 276 -0.81 2.29 3.75
CA THR A 276 -2.10 2.11 4.45
C THR A 276 -1.92 2.09 5.95
N ALA A 277 -0.78 1.59 6.46
CA ALA A 277 -0.44 1.68 7.88
C ALA A 277 -0.26 3.13 8.36
N ARG A 278 -0.10 4.09 7.43
CA ARG A 278 0.20 5.50 7.74
C ARG A 278 -0.97 6.44 7.46
N PHE A 279 -1.60 6.32 6.30
CA PHE A 279 -2.58 7.30 5.80
C PHE A 279 -4.02 6.80 5.77
N LYS A 280 -4.25 5.50 5.99
CA LYS A 280 -5.60 4.92 5.90
C LYS A 280 -6.50 5.42 7.02
N MET A 281 -7.66 5.93 6.61
CA MET A 281 -8.78 6.29 7.49
C MET A 281 -10.06 5.95 6.75
N THR A 282 -10.71 4.86 7.13
CA THR A 282 -11.96 4.37 6.52
C THR A 282 -13.06 4.33 7.58
N GLY A 283 -13.95 5.32 7.57
CA GLY A 283 -15.03 5.43 8.55
C GLY A 283 -14.58 5.76 9.97
N LEU A 284 -15.51 5.70 10.92
CA LEU A 284 -15.27 6.06 12.33
C LEU A 284 -14.61 4.94 13.15
N ASP A 285 -14.57 3.71 12.62
CA ASP A 285 -13.97 2.55 13.28
C ASP A 285 -12.46 2.39 13.00
N ALA A 286 -11.87 3.36 12.28
CA ALA A 286 -10.44 3.36 12.04
C ALA A 286 -9.67 3.48 13.36
N ARG A 287 -8.74 2.56 13.59
CA ARG A 287 -8.00 2.46 14.85
C ARG A 287 -7.13 3.69 15.16
N TRP A 288 -6.59 4.34 14.12
CA TRP A 288 -5.60 5.40 14.28
C TRP A 288 -5.84 6.55 13.30
N PRO A 289 -5.64 7.81 13.71
CA PRO A 289 -5.67 8.94 12.79
C PRO A 289 -4.52 8.83 11.77
N PRO A 290 -4.70 9.36 10.54
CA PRO A 290 -3.63 9.34 9.55
C PRO A 290 -2.42 10.18 10.01
N THR A 291 -1.23 9.65 9.78
CA THR A 291 0.04 10.31 10.08
C THR A 291 0.29 11.46 9.11
N SER A 292 0.95 12.51 9.60
CA SER A 292 1.36 13.64 8.75
C SER A 292 2.26 13.17 7.59
N PRO A 293 1.99 13.56 6.33
CA PRO A 293 2.86 13.26 5.20
C PRO A 293 4.31 13.69 5.39
N VAL A 294 4.56 14.77 6.15
CA VAL A 294 5.92 15.25 6.45
C VAL A 294 6.68 14.25 7.33
N VAL A 295 6.01 13.69 8.34
CA VAL A 295 6.62 12.69 9.24
C VAL A 295 6.88 11.40 8.48
N VAL A 296 5.93 10.94 7.67
CA VAL A 296 6.10 9.74 6.85
C VAL A 296 7.28 9.88 5.89
N LEU A 297 7.43 11.05 5.24
CA LEU A 297 8.59 11.33 4.39
C LEU A 297 9.92 11.21 5.16
N GLN A 298 10.00 11.81 6.35
CA GLN A 298 11.21 11.73 7.18
C GLN A 298 11.56 10.30 7.58
N GLU A 299 10.55 9.53 7.98
CA GLU A 299 10.73 8.13 8.37
C GLU A 299 11.19 7.26 7.18
N TRP A 300 10.58 7.44 6.01
CA TRP A 300 10.98 6.67 4.82
C TRP A 300 12.34 7.08 4.26
N LEU A 301 12.72 8.36 4.36
CA LEU A 301 14.08 8.80 4.02
C LEU A 301 15.12 8.20 4.97
N PHE A 302 14.84 8.21 6.28
CA PHE A 302 15.70 7.59 7.28
C PHE A 302 15.85 6.09 7.04
N ASP A 303 14.75 5.40 6.78
CA ASP A 303 14.72 3.97 6.52
C ASP A 303 15.42 3.61 5.19
N TRP A 304 15.28 4.45 4.15
CA TRP A 304 16.04 4.33 2.90
C TRP A 304 17.55 4.38 3.17
N GLU A 305 18.04 5.40 3.88
CA GLU A 305 19.47 5.58 4.16
C GLU A 305 20.03 4.41 4.98
N ALA A 306 19.28 3.93 5.98
CA ALA A 306 19.67 2.77 6.77
C ALA A 306 19.69 1.48 5.93
N CYS A 307 18.67 1.25 5.11
CA CYS A 307 18.56 0.08 4.24
C CYS A 307 19.67 0.04 3.18
N ALA A 308 19.93 1.17 2.52
CA ALA A 308 20.97 1.29 1.52
C ALA A 308 22.36 1.07 2.12
N ALA A 309 22.64 1.64 3.30
CA ALA A 309 23.90 1.42 4.02
C ALA A 309 24.13 -0.04 4.45
N ALA A 310 23.05 -0.77 4.74
CA ALA A 310 23.09 -2.20 5.05
C ALA A 310 23.16 -3.10 3.79
N GLY A 311 23.08 -2.52 2.59
CA GLY A 311 23.04 -3.25 1.32
C GLY A 311 21.75 -4.05 1.12
N GLY A 312 20.63 -3.56 1.66
CA GLY A 312 19.32 -4.20 1.58
C GLY A 312 18.52 -3.82 0.33
N LEU A 313 17.31 -4.39 0.28
CA LEU A 313 16.23 -4.07 -0.63
C LEU A 313 15.24 -3.13 0.07
N PHE A 314 15.11 -1.92 -0.43
CA PHE A 314 14.07 -0.99 -0.02
C PHE A 314 12.80 -1.25 -0.82
N THR A 315 11.96 -2.16 -0.31
CA THR A 315 10.61 -2.40 -0.84
C THR A 315 9.64 -1.37 -0.29
N LEU A 316 9.08 -0.54 -1.17
CA LEU A 316 8.00 0.40 -0.85
C LEU A 316 6.69 -0.11 -1.43
N THR A 317 5.64 -0.17 -0.60
CA THR A 317 4.30 -0.62 -1.00
C THR A 317 3.30 0.51 -0.83
N LEU A 318 2.66 0.88 -1.94
CA LEU A 318 1.72 1.99 -2.02
C LEU A 318 0.37 1.51 -2.56
N HIS A 319 -0.70 2.25 -2.30
CA HIS A 319 -2.01 1.91 -2.83
C HIS A 319 -2.56 3.06 -3.67
N ASP A 320 -3.21 2.73 -4.78
CA ASP A 320 -3.76 3.68 -5.75
C ASP A 320 -4.70 4.72 -5.12
N TRP A 321 -5.56 4.28 -4.20
CA TRP A 321 -6.56 5.12 -3.52
C TRP A 321 -6.00 5.93 -2.33
N VAL A 322 -4.82 5.55 -1.82
CA VAL A 322 -4.14 6.18 -0.67
C VAL A 322 -3.04 7.11 -1.17
N SER A 323 -1.96 6.57 -1.71
CA SER A 323 -0.81 7.36 -2.18
C SER A 323 -1.10 8.15 -3.45
N GLY A 324 -2.15 7.81 -4.19
CA GLY A 324 -2.63 8.62 -5.30
C GLY A 324 -3.23 9.98 -4.89
N ARG A 325 -3.49 10.20 -3.59
CA ARG A 325 -3.94 11.49 -3.06
C ARG A 325 -2.80 12.52 -3.13
N PRO A 326 -3.08 13.82 -3.36
CA PRO A 326 -2.04 14.82 -3.61
C PRO A 326 -0.95 14.94 -2.52
N GLY A 327 -1.33 14.85 -1.24
CA GLY A 327 -0.39 14.92 -0.12
C GLY A 327 0.58 13.72 -0.10
N PRO A 328 0.08 12.49 0.04
CA PRO A 328 0.88 11.27 -0.10
C PRO A 328 1.67 11.16 -1.43
N ALA A 329 1.10 11.56 -2.57
CA ALA A 329 1.82 11.56 -3.86
C ALA A 329 3.04 12.49 -3.83
N ARG A 330 2.96 13.62 -3.10
CA ARG A 330 4.09 14.52 -2.88
C ARG A 330 5.16 13.94 -1.96
N VAL A 331 4.80 13.02 -1.06
CA VAL A 331 5.77 12.25 -0.27
C VAL A 331 6.57 11.33 -1.19
N LEU A 332 5.87 10.56 -2.04
CA LEU A 332 6.52 9.71 -3.03
C LEU A 332 7.48 10.52 -3.91
N ASP A 333 7.02 11.64 -4.47
CA ASP A 333 7.82 12.50 -5.35
C ASP A 333 9.14 12.96 -4.70
N GLN A 334 9.10 13.37 -3.43
CA GLN A 334 10.30 13.80 -2.69
C GLN A 334 11.20 12.63 -2.28
N LEU A 335 10.60 11.48 -1.93
CA LEU A 335 11.36 10.27 -1.61
C LEU A 335 12.14 9.79 -2.83
N LEU A 336 11.48 9.68 -3.99
CA LEU A 336 12.13 9.25 -5.24
C LEU A 336 13.22 10.24 -5.67
N ALA A 337 12.99 11.55 -5.52
CA ALA A 337 14.02 12.55 -5.79
C ALA A 337 15.31 12.31 -4.98
N ARG A 338 15.21 11.79 -3.75
CA ARG A 338 16.37 11.43 -2.93
C ARG A 338 16.98 10.08 -3.35
N ILE A 339 16.14 9.06 -3.58
CA ILE A 339 16.61 7.72 -3.97
C ILE A 339 17.36 7.77 -5.30
N CYS A 340 16.86 8.52 -6.29
CA CYS A 340 17.50 8.68 -7.60
C CYS A 340 18.87 9.38 -7.56
N GLN A 341 19.23 10.05 -6.46
CA GLN A 341 20.57 10.62 -6.28
C GLN A 341 21.62 9.57 -5.87
N ASP A 342 21.19 8.38 -5.45
CA ASP A 342 22.09 7.30 -5.08
C ASP A 342 22.43 6.44 -6.31
N GLU A 343 23.58 6.73 -6.92
CA GLU A 343 24.07 5.98 -8.08
C GLU A 343 24.41 4.52 -7.76
N THR A 344 24.61 4.19 -6.48
CA THR A 344 24.88 2.83 -6.02
C THR A 344 23.60 2.01 -5.80
N ALA A 345 22.44 2.67 -5.78
CA ALA A 345 21.15 2.02 -5.72
C ALA A 345 20.74 1.44 -7.08
N TRP A 346 20.21 0.22 -7.06
CA TRP A 346 19.50 -0.34 -8.20
C TRP A 346 18.00 -0.10 -8.08
N ILE A 347 17.48 0.87 -8.84
CA ILE A 347 16.04 1.14 -8.93
C ILE A 347 15.45 0.22 -10.00
N THR A 348 14.50 -0.63 -9.62
CA THR A 348 14.12 -1.77 -10.45
C THR A 348 12.69 -2.29 -10.20
N THR A 349 12.30 -3.32 -10.95
CA THR A 349 11.02 -4.05 -10.80
C THR A 349 11.23 -5.40 -10.09
N GLY A 350 10.13 -6.00 -9.62
CA GLY A 350 10.13 -7.33 -9.01
C GLY A 350 10.58 -8.42 -10.00
N ALA A 351 10.12 -8.38 -11.24
CA ALA A 351 10.54 -9.28 -12.31
C ALA A 351 12.05 -9.23 -12.55
N ASP A 352 12.62 -8.02 -12.56
CA ASP A 352 14.07 -7.82 -12.75
C ASP A 352 14.85 -8.34 -11.53
N LEU A 353 14.37 -8.08 -10.31
CA LEU A 353 14.94 -8.68 -9.08
C LEU A 353 14.94 -10.20 -9.15
N ALA A 354 13.80 -10.79 -9.55
CA ALA A 354 13.66 -12.24 -9.70
C ALA A 354 14.51 -12.81 -10.84
N ALA A 355 14.71 -12.07 -11.93
CA ALA A 355 15.61 -12.46 -13.00
C ALA A 355 17.08 -12.44 -12.55
N HIS A 356 17.46 -11.42 -11.79
CA HIS A 356 18.81 -11.29 -11.22
C HIS A 356 19.11 -12.40 -10.20
N ASP A 357 18.21 -12.67 -9.26
CA ASP A 357 18.40 -13.75 -8.27
C ASP A 357 18.58 -15.12 -8.96
N ARG A 358 17.82 -15.39 -10.03
CA ARG A 358 17.94 -16.60 -10.84
C ARG A 358 19.31 -16.75 -11.54
N GLN A 359 20.08 -15.68 -11.70
CA GLN A 359 21.43 -15.73 -12.27
C GLN A 359 22.51 -15.90 -11.19
N LEU A 360 22.18 -15.66 -9.91
CA LEU A 360 23.11 -15.91 -8.81
C LEU A 360 23.39 -17.40 -8.67
N SER A 361 24.65 -17.73 -8.33
CA SER A 361 25.03 -19.09 -8.00
C SER A 361 24.27 -19.56 -6.75
N PRO A 362 23.97 -20.88 -6.61
CA PRO A 362 23.22 -21.39 -5.46
C PRO A 362 23.81 -20.99 -4.10
N ASN A 363 25.14 -20.94 -3.99
CA ASN A 363 25.84 -20.55 -2.76
C ASN A 363 25.70 -19.05 -2.41
N ARG A 364 25.22 -18.22 -3.34
CA ARG A 364 24.93 -16.79 -3.11
C ARG A 364 23.45 -16.53 -2.87
N ARG A 365 22.57 -17.51 -3.10
CA ARG A 365 21.16 -17.43 -2.71
C ARG A 365 21.01 -17.83 -1.25
N ARG A 366 20.10 -17.17 -0.54
CA ARG A 366 19.73 -17.56 0.81
C ARG A 366 18.50 -18.42 0.76
N ALA A 367 18.67 -19.73 0.88
CA ALA A 367 17.56 -20.66 0.91
C ALA A 367 17.28 -21.10 2.34
N PHE A 368 16.01 -21.09 2.72
CA PHE A 368 15.51 -21.54 4.02
C PHE A 368 14.43 -22.60 3.83
N SER A 369 14.29 -23.48 4.82
CA SER A 369 13.10 -24.31 4.95
C SER A 369 12.17 -23.69 5.97
N SER A 370 10.86 -23.70 5.70
CA SER A 370 9.90 -23.33 6.73
C SER A 370 9.80 -24.41 7.82
N THR A 371 10.15 -25.68 7.56
CA THR A 371 9.92 -26.83 8.47
C THR A 371 11.04 -27.12 9.48
N GLY A 372 12.13 -26.35 9.47
CA GLY A 372 13.28 -26.57 10.37
C GLY A 372 14.42 -25.59 10.05
N PRO A 373 15.49 -25.55 10.88
CA PRO A 373 16.59 -24.61 10.70
C PRO A 373 17.32 -24.75 9.36
#